data_AF-A0A671K6M7-F1
#
_entry.id   AF-A0A671K6M7-F1
#
_cell.length_a   1.000
_cell.length_b   1.000
_cell.length_c   1.000
_cell.angle_alpha   90.00
_cell.angle_beta   90.00
_cell.angle_gamma   90.00
#
_symmetry.space_group_name_H-M   'P 1'
#
loop_
_entity.id
_entity.type
_entity.pdbx_description
1 polymer ?
#
loop_
_entity_poly.entity_id
_entity_poly.type
_entity_poly.pdbx_seq_one_letter_code
_entity_poly.pdbx_strand_id
1 'polypeptide(L)'
;MDERLGPVAVSFRREEKEGSSGSQYNYRIIFRTTELKTLRGSILEESVPSAARHTTPRGLSPKRLLEFILPNLNLHCLRLASTSPKVRDTLLKLDEQGLNFQHKVGIMYCRAGQSTEEDMYNNESAGPEFDEFLDLLGERVRLKGWEKYRAQLDTKTDSTGTHSLYTRYQDYEIMFHVSTMLPYTSNNTQQLLRKRHIGNDIITIVFQEPGALPFTPKAIRSHFQHVFIIVQVHEPCTENTYYRVAVTRSKDIPLFGPLFPKGARFPRSPAFRDFLLAKAINAENAAEKSEKFRSMATRTRQEYLKDLAENYVTTTPIDSSTKFPLLSLGGKRKEKLKGAKGAELHSAGALVWAVTVVQGGENNGLSLSCLLGVSAESVVLIERFTRTVIFNCSCRDVIGWKAVTEPGAPGGPSLDIFYERGEAVTVMTSESQVEDIKEVIQRLELVTRGCEAREVIPLRDGVGQPGFLMSEEGFVTELQRFGYAESGGLQLGARVVRLCGFLQTRTENHAGNRGDRLFVCQRKWIKWGDDVKMHTLQ
;
A
#
# COMPACT_ATOMS: atom_id res chain seq x y z
N MET A 1 -0.09 -29.25 1.47
CA MET A 1 -1.25 -28.81 2.27
C MET A 1 -0.79 -28.66 3.71
N ASP A 2 -0.76 -27.43 4.22
CA ASP A 2 -0.51 -27.16 5.64
C ASP A 2 -1.83 -27.25 6.41
N GLU A 3 -1.82 -27.88 7.58
CA GLU A 3 -3.05 -28.12 8.36
C GLU A 3 -3.70 -26.83 8.87
N ARG A 4 -2.90 -25.79 9.14
CA ARG A 4 -3.39 -24.51 9.66
C ARG A 4 -3.58 -23.48 8.55
N LEU A 5 -2.66 -23.42 7.59
CA LEU A 5 -2.64 -22.40 6.54
C LEU A 5 -3.34 -22.83 5.24
N GLY A 6 -3.72 -24.11 5.13
CA GLY A 6 -4.31 -24.66 3.92
C GLY A 6 -3.28 -24.87 2.80
N PRO A 7 -3.66 -24.71 1.51
CA PRO A 7 -2.71 -24.81 0.41
C PRO A 7 -1.75 -23.62 0.44
N VAL A 8 -0.45 -23.90 0.32
CA VAL A 8 0.62 -22.90 0.37
C VAL A 8 1.62 -23.12 -0.75
N ALA A 9 2.23 -22.03 -1.21
CA ALA A 9 3.32 -22.07 -2.17
C ALA A 9 4.47 -21.16 -1.73
N VAL A 10 5.69 -21.65 -1.83
CA VAL A 10 6.91 -20.90 -1.50
C VAL A 10 7.78 -20.82 -2.75
N SER A 11 8.17 -19.61 -3.14
CA SER A 11 9.22 -19.38 -4.13
C SER A 11 10.44 -18.78 -3.42
N PHE A 12 11.63 -19.29 -3.72
CA PHE A 12 12.88 -18.79 -3.16
C PHE A 12 13.90 -18.59 -4.27
N ARG A 13 14.71 -17.53 -4.18
CA ARG A 13 15.81 -17.26 -5.09
C ARG A 13 17.01 -16.74 -4.30
N ARG A 14 18.17 -17.37 -4.49
CA ARG A 14 19.47 -16.89 -3.99
C ARG A 14 20.09 -15.99 -5.05
N GLU A 15 20.52 -14.81 -4.66
CA GLU A 15 21.12 -13.80 -5.54
C GLU A 15 22.40 -13.28 -4.91
N GLU A 16 23.42 -13.00 -5.73
CA GLU A 16 24.63 -12.32 -5.27
C GLU A 16 24.35 -10.82 -5.17
N LYS A 17 24.84 -10.18 -4.11
CA LYS A 17 24.64 -8.75 -3.86
C LYS A 17 25.65 -7.95 -4.68
N GLU A 18 25.15 -7.09 -5.57
CA GLU A 18 26.00 -6.18 -6.34
C GLU A 18 26.63 -5.11 -5.43
N GLY A 19 27.93 -4.84 -5.60
CA GLY A 19 28.62 -3.72 -4.95
C GLY A 19 29.27 -3.99 -3.58
N SER A 20 29.29 -5.21 -3.07
CA SER A 20 30.07 -5.55 -1.86
C SER A 20 31.49 -6.00 -2.20
N SER A 21 32.48 -5.65 -1.36
CA SER A 21 33.89 -6.06 -1.48
C SER A 21 34.14 -7.54 -1.14
N GLY A 22 33.19 -8.41 -1.49
CA GLY A 22 33.17 -9.85 -1.25
C GLY A 22 31.84 -10.48 -1.72
N SER A 23 31.79 -11.80 -1.88
CA SER A 23 30.58 -12.54 -2.29
C SER A 23 29.55 -12.62 -1.15
N GLN A 24 28.73 -11.58 -1.01
CA GLN A 24 27.54 -11.60 -0.17
C GLN A 24 26.33 -12.11 -0.96
N TYR A 25 25.49 -12.91 -0.30
CA TYR A 25 24.29 -13.48 -0.92
C TYR A 25 23.02 -13.07 -0.18
N ASN A 26 21.98 -12.77 -0.94
CA ASN A 26 20.65 -12.43 -0.46
C ASN A 26 19.64 -13.47 -0.95
N TYR A 27 18.72 -13.87 -0.09
CA TYR A 27 17.60 -14.74 -0.43
C TYR A 27 16.32 -13.92 -0.56
N ARG A 28 15.72 -13.91 -1.74
CA ARG A 28 14.38 -13.39 -1.98
C ARG A 28 13.36 -14.51 -1.83
N ILE A 29 12.29 -14.24 -1.09
CA ILE A 29 11.27 -15.23 -0.73
C ILE A 29 9.89 -14.64 -1.02
N ILE A 30 9.05 -15.45 -1.67
CA ILE A 30 7.63 -15.16 -1.85
C ILE A 30 6.85 -16.32 -1.24
N PHE A 31 6.08 -16.02 -0.20
CA PHE A 31 5.22 -16.96 0.50
C PHE A 31 3.75 -16.64 0.23
N ARG A 32 3.05 -17.62 -0.33
CA ARG A 32 1.65 -17.51 -0.74
C ARG A 32 0.82 -18.44 0.11
N THR A 33 -0.17 -17.85 0.79
CA THR A 33 -1.21 -18.55 1.54
C THR A 33 -2.57 -18.24 0.90
N THR A 34 -3.64 -18.82 1.46
CA THR A 34 -5.02 -18.49 1.07
C THR A 34 -5.39 -17.03 1.34
N GLU A 35 -4.66 -16.32 2.22
CA GLU A 35 -4.84 -14.88 2.38
C GLU A 35 -4.50 -14.13 1.08
N LEU A 36 -5.30 -13.12 0.75
CA LEU A 36 -5.14 -12.33 -0.49
C LEU A 36 -3.79 -11.61 -0.57
N LYS A 37 -3.18 -11.27 0.57
CA LYS A 37 -1.88 -10.60 0.62
C LYS A 37 -0.76 -11.63 0.50
N THR A 38 -0.08 -11.64 -0.64
CA THR A 38 1.18 -12.40 -0.81
C THR A 38 2.27 -11.81 0.09
N LEU A 39 2.91 -12.66 0.89
CA LEU A 39 4.02 -12.27 1.75
C LEU A 39 5.33 -12.31 0.95
N ARG A 40 6.10 -11.22 1.00
CA ARG A 40 7.38 -11.10 0.30
C ARG A 40 8.45 -10.70 1.30
N GLY A 41 9.63 -11.29 1.20
CA GLY A 41 10.73 -11.03 2.12
C GLY A 41 12.08 -11.19 1.46
N SER A 42 13.09 -10.59 2.09
CA SER A 42 14.49 -10.75 1.73
C SER A 42 15.34 -10.92 2.99
N ILE A 43 16.33 -11.80 2.93
CA ILE A 43 17.24 -12.05 4.05
C ILE A 43 18.66 -12.29 3.55
N LEU A 44 19.62 -11.65 4.20
CA LEU A 44 21.03 -11.90 3.95
C LEU A 44 21.41 -13.29 4.48
N GLU A 45 22.18 -14.04 3.68
CA GLU A 45 22.61 -15.40 4.03
C GLU A 45 23.32 -15.45 5.40
N GLU A 46 24.15 -14.44 5.66
CA GLU A 46 24.91 -14.21 6.91
C GLU A 46 24.04 -13.94 8.15
N SER A 47 22.82 -13.42 7.98
CA SER A 47 21.87 -13.17 9.08
C SER A 47 21.22 -14.46 9.60
N VAL A 48 21.33 -15.58 8.88
CA VAL A 48 20.77 -16.85 9.33
C VAL A 48 21.75 -17.51 10.30
N PRO A 49 21.39 -17.75 11.58
CA PRO A 49 22.34 -18.22 12.61
C PRO A 49 23.07 -19.53 12.30
N SER A 50 22.52 -20.36 11.40
CA SER A 50 23.09 -21.62 10.94
C SER A 50 24.13 -21.47 9.82
N ALA A 51 24.14 -20.35 9.07
CA ALA A 51 25.10 -20.05 8.01
C ALA A 51 26.53 -19.98 8.52
N ALA A 52 26.71 -19.49 9.75
CA ALA A 52 28.00 -19.33 10.40
C ALA A 52 28.73 -20.68 10.66
N ARG A 53 27.99 -21.80 10.71
CA ARG A 53 28.58 -23.13 10.99
C ARG A 53 28.99 -23.88 9.72
N HIS A 54 28.29 -23.65 8.60
CA HIS A 54 28.47 -24.38 7.34
C HIS A 54 28.26 -23.47 6.13
N THR A 55 29.18 -22.54 5.88
CA THR A 55 29.28 -21.85 4.58
C THR A 55 29.62 -22.89 3.51
N THR A 56 28.63 -23.31 2.72
CA THR A 56 28.89 -24.16 1.54
C THR A 56 28.89 -23.29 0.29
N PRO A 57 29.66 -23.64 -0.75
CA PRO A 57 29.57 -22.95 -2.05
C PRO A 57 28.16 -22.98 -2.67
N ARG A 58 27.29 -23.88 -2.16
CA ARG A 58 25.91 -24.07 -2.61
C ARG A 58 24.89 -23.26 -1.81
N GLY A 59 25.32 -22.47 -0.83
CA GLY A 59 24.46 -21.69 0.07
C GLY A 59 23.78 -22.53 1.17
N LEU A 60 22.81 -21.92 1.85
CA LEU A 60 21.92 -22.56 2.82
C LEU A 60 20.89 -23.47 2.16
N SER A 61 20.54 -24.58 2.83
CA SER A 61 19.43 -25.40 2.37
C SER A 61 18.08 -24.69 2.56
N PRO A 62 17.13 -24.81 1.62
CA PRO A 62 15.81 -24.17 1.73
C PRO A 62 15.08 -24.51 3.03
N LYS A 63 15.21 -25.76 3.51
CA LYS A 63 14.62 -26.17 4.80
C LYS A 63 15.09 -25.28 5.94
N ARG A 64 16.40 -25.10 6.11
CA ARG A 64 16.98 -24.31 7.21
C ARG A 64 16.58 -22.85 7.15
N LEU A 65 16.49 -22.31 5.94
CA LEU A 65 16.05 -20.94 5.71
C LEU A 65 14.58 -20.75 6.13
N LEU A 66 13.70 -21.66 5.71
CA LEU A 66 12.28 -21.60 6.05
C LEU A 66 12.01 -21.89 7.53
N GLU A 67 12.78 -22.78 8.18
CA GLU A 67 12.72 -22.98 9.64
C GLU A 67 12.95 -21.66 10.40
N PHE A 68 13.86 -20.81 9.90
CA PHE A 68 14.18 -19.54 10.52
C PHE A 68 13.11 -18.46 10.24
N ILE A 69 12.66 -18.35 9.00
CA ILE A 69 11.83 -17.21 8.54
C ILE A 69 10.33 -17.50 8.70
N LEU A 70 9.93 -18.75 8.57
CA LEU A 70 8.55 -19.21 8.65
C LEU A 70 8.44 -20.33 9.71
N PRO A 71 8.77 -20.05 10.99
CA PRO A 71 8.85 -21.09 12.04
C PRO A 71 7.52 -21.81 12.27
N ASN A 72 6.42 -21.15 11.91
CA ASN A 72 5.07 -21.68 12.07
C ASN A 72 4.62 -22.57 10.90
N LEU A 73 5.36 -22.66 9.79
CA LEU A 73 4.99 -23.45 8.61
C LEU A 73 5.39 -24.93 8.81
N ASN A 74 4.47 -25.86 8.57
CA ASN A 74 4.82 -27.28 8.57
C ASN A 74 5.62 -27.62 7.29
N LEU A 75 6.95 -27.63 7.39
CA LEU A 75 7.82 -27.86 6.23
C LEU A 75 7.67 -29.26 5.62
N HIS A 76 7.18 -30.25 6.38
CA HIS A 76 6.95 -31.59 5.85
C HIS A 76 5.81 -31.64 4.82
N CYS A 77 4.96 -30.62 4.76
CA CYS A 77 3.93 -30.52 3.73
C CYS A 77 4.46 -30.02 2.37
N LEU A 78 5.69 -29.49 2.32
CA LEU A 78 6.26 -28.90 1.13
C LEU A 78 6.84 -29.98 0.20
N ARG A 79 6.60 -29.79 -1.09
CA ARG A 79 7.14 -30.61 -2.18
C ARG A 79 7.68 -29.70 -3.27
N LEU A 80 8.70 -30.15 -3.99
CA LEU A 80 9.23 -29.40 -5.12
C LEU A 80 8.15 -29.30 -6.21
N ALA A 81 7.87 -28.09 -6.67
CA ALA A 81 6.93 -27.87 -7.76
C ALA A 81 7.44 -28.47 -9.08
N SER A 82 6.51 -28.93 -9.92
CA SER A 82 6.83 -29.40 -11.27
C SER A 82 7.40 -28.27 -12.14
N THR A 83 8.11 -28.61 -13.21
CA THR A 83 8.65 -27.65 -14.19
C THR A 83 7.62 -27.16 -15.21
N SER A 84 6.33 -27.49 -15.01
CA SER A 84 5.25 -27.09 -15.91
C SER A 84 5.15 -25.55 -15.97
N PRO A 85 5.07 -24.96 -17.18
CA PRO A 85 4.82 -23.52 -17.33
C PRO A 85 3.57 -23.05 -16.58
N LYS A 86 2.55 -23.92 -16.45
CA LYS A 86 1.32 -23.63 -15.70
C LYS A 86 1.59 -23.27 -14.25
N VAL A 87 2.63 -23.82 -13.60
CA VAL A 87 3.00 -23.44 -12.23
C VAL A 87 3.38 -21.97 -12.18
N ARG A 88 4.34 -21.56 -13.02
CA ARG A 88 4.80 -20.18 -13.09
C ARG A 88 3.66 -19.24 -13.44
N ASP A 89 2.89 -19.57 -14.47
CA ASP A 89 1.83 -18.70 -14.97
C ASP A 89 0.69 -18.55 -13.95
N THR A 90 0.36 -19.61 -13.20
CA THR A 90 -0.65 -19.55 -12.13
C THR A 90 -0.14 -18.76 -10.93
N LEU A 91 1.12 -18.95 -10.52
CA LEU A 91 1.72 -18.17 -9.43
C LEU A 91 1.82 -16.67 -9.77
N LEU A 92 2.13 -16.32 -11.02
CA LEU A 92 2.11 -14.95 -11.51
C LEU A 92 0.70 -14.36 -11.45
N LYS A 93 -0.30 -15.06 -11.98
CA LYS A 93 -1.71 -14.64 -11.88
C LYS A 93 -2.17 -14.40 -10.44
N LEU A 94 -1.74 -15.23 -9.49
CA LEU A 94 -2.03 -15.08 -8.07
C LEU A 94 -1.36 -13.84 -7.45
N ASP A 95 -0.17 -13.48 -7.92
CA ASP A 95 0.57 -12.33 -7.40
C ASP A 95 0.15 -11.00 -8.03
N GLU A 96 -0.35 -11.05 -9.27
CA GLU A 96 -0.86 -9.92 -10.06
C GLU A 96 -2.36 -9.69 -9.88
N GLN A 97 -3.05 -10.52 -9.08
CA GLN A 97 -4.50 -10.41 -8.87
C GLN A 97 -4.95 -9.02 -8.37
N GLY A 98 -4.06 -8.26 -7.70
CA GLY A 98 -4.31 -6.88 -7.25
C GLY A 98 -3.79 -5.78 -8.18
N LEU A 99 -3.27 -6.13 -9.36
CA LEU A 99 -2.72 -5.23 -10.37
C LEU A 99 -3.59 -5.27 -11.64
N ASN A 100 -4.91 -5.20 -11.48
CA ASN A 100 -5.81 -5.23 -12.62
C ASN A 100 -5.94 -3.82 -13.23
N PHE A 101 -5.42 -3.65 -14.45
CA PHE A 101 -5.54 -2.42 -15.23
C PHE A 101 -6.70 -2.48 -16.25
N GLN A 102 -7.48 -3.57 -16.24
CA GLN A 102 -8.54 -3.80 -17.21
C GLN A 102 -9.90 -3.83 -16.50
N HIS A 103 -10.76 -2.89 -16.84
CA HIS A 103 -12.08 -2.72 -16.23
C HIS A 103 -13.20 -2.97 -17.22
N LYS A 104 -14.26 -3.61 -16.74
CA LYS A 104 -15.52 -3.78 -17.47
C LYS A 104 -16.63 -3.05 -16.75
N VAL A 105 -17.36 -2.21 -17.48
CA VAL A 105 -18.39 -1.35 -16.91
C VAL A 105 -19.66 -1.47 -17.72
N GLY A 106 -20.78 -1.79 -17.07
CA GLY A 106 -22.08 -1.82 -17.72
C GLY A 106 -22.61 -0.41 -17.98
N ILE A 107 -23.28 -0.19 -19.12
CA ILE A 107 -24.02 1.04 -19.38
C ILE A 107 -25.46 0.67 -19.74
N MET A 108 -26.40 1.15 -18.94
CA MET A 108 -27.84 1.00 -19.16
C MET A 108 -28.43 2.33 -19.62
N TYR A 109 -29.26 2.28 -20.66
CA TYR A 109 -30.01 3.43 -21.16
C TYR A 109 -31.43 3.43 -20.59
N CYS A 110 -31.81 4.50 -19.89
CA CYS A 110 -33.11 4.70 -19.26
C CYS A 110 -33.85 5.84 -19.97
N ARG A 111 -34.92 5.46 -20.69
CA ARG A 111 -35.74 6.39 -21.47
C ARG A 111 -36.78 7.12 -20.62
N ALA A 112 -37.43 8.10 -21.21
CA ALA A 112 -38.58 8.80 -20.66
C ALA A 112 -39.67 7.80 -20.25
N GLY A 113 -40.19 7.96 -19.05
CA GLY A 113 -41.19 7.05 -18.47
C GLY A 113 -40.66 5.70 -17.97
N GLN A 114 -39.38 5.35 -18.18
CA GLN A 114 -38.80 4.10 -17.68
C GLN A 114 -38.22 4.26 -16.26
N SER A 115 -38.26 3.18 -15.48
CA SER A 115 -37.54 3.08 -14.19
C SER A 115 -37.03 1.68 -13.86
N THR A 116 -37.48 0.65 -14.59
CA THR A 116 -37.19 -0.74 -14.25
C THR A 116 -36.01 -1.31 -15.03
N GLU A 117 -35.36 -2.32 -14.46
CA GLU A 117 -34.28 -3.07 -15.12
C GLU A 117 -34.75 -3.66 -16.45
N GLU A 118 -35.95 -4.25 -16.47
CA GLU A 118 -36.53 -4.92 -17.64
C GLU A 118 -36.78 -3.92 -18.78
N ASP A 119 -37.37 -2.75 -18.50
CA ASP A 119 -37.61 -1.71 -19.51
C ASP A 119 -36.30 -1.30 -20.21
N MET A 120 -35.25 -1.05 -19.41
CA MET A 120 -33.97 -0.59 -19.93
C MET A 120 -33.25 -1.65 -20.77
N TYR A 121 -33.34 -2.93 -20.40
CA TYR A 121 -32.76 -4.01 -21.20
C TYR A 121 -33.50 -4.22 -22.52
N ASN A 122 -34.78 -3.89 -22.60
CA ASN A 122 -35.59 -4.06 -23.83
C ASN A 122 -35.45 -2.89 -24.82
N ASN A 123 -34.63 -1.88 -24.52
CA ASN A 123 -34.36 -0.78 -25.45
C ASN A 123 -33.55 -1.27 -26.67
N GLU A 124 -34.17 -1.30 -27.85
CA GLU A 124 -33.52 -1.70 -29.10
C GLU A 124 -32.64 -0.60 -29.71
N SER A 125 -33.10 0.64 -29.63
CA SER A 125 -32.42 1.82 -30.20
C SER A 125 -31.91 2.78 -29.12
N ALA A 126 -31.02 3.68 -29.52
CA ALA A 126 -30.58 4.81 -28.71
C ALA A 126 -31.16 6.12 -29.26
N GLY A 127 -31.38 7.10 -28.39
CA GLY A 127 -31.62 8.50 -28.79
C GLY A 127 -30.32 9.29 -28.94
N PRO A 128 -30.35 10.45 -29.62
CA PRO A 128 -29.16 11.28 -29.86
C PRO A 128 -28.47 11.75 -28.57
N GLU A 129 -29.23 11.98 -27.50
CA GLU A 129 -28.70 12.34 -26.19
C GLU A 129 -27.84 11.24 -25.56
N PHE A 130 -28.18 9.98 -25.80
CA PHE A 130 -27.38 8.85 -25.33
C PHE A 130 -26.13 8.68 -26.19
N ASP A 131 -26.24 8.85 -27.50
CA ASP A 131 -25.09 8.80 -28.41
C ASP A 131 -24.08 9.92 -28.11
N GLU A 132 -24.53 11.15 -27.85
CA GLU A 132 -23.66 12.27 -27.41
C GLU A 132 -22.89 11.92 -26.12
N PHE A 133 -23.55 11.25 -25.18
CA PHE A 133 -22.90 10.79 -23.95
C PHE A 133 -21.88 9.67 -24.19
N LEU A 134 -22.18 8.71 -25.06
CA LEU A 134 -21.25 7.64 -25.41
C LEU A 134 -20.01 8.20 -26.13
N ASP A 135 -20.19 9.16 -27.03
CA ASP A 135 -19.11 9.86 -27.74
C ASP A 135 -18.20 10.64 -26.79
N LEU A 136 -18.75 11.20 -25.70
CA LEU A 136 -17.95 11.82 -24.65
C LEU A 136 -17.12 10.78 -23.87
N LEU A 137 -17.67 9.58 -23.65
CA LEU A 137 -17.10 8.61 -22.71
C LEU A 137 -15.98 7.76 -23.33
N GLY A 138 -16.10 7.42 -24.62
CA GLY A 138 -15.11 6.57 -25.29
C GLY A 138 -15.32 6.47 -26.80
N GLU A 139 -14.60 5.53 -27.41
CA GLU A 139 -14.63 5.28 -28.85
C GLU A 139 -15.48 4.05 -29.17
N ARG A 140 -16.34 4.15 -30.20
CA ARG A 140 -17.06 2.97 -30.72
C ARG A 140 -16.09 2.11 -31.52
N VAL A 141 -15.89 0.87 -31.09
CA VAL A 141 -14.91 -0.06 -31.68
C VAL A 141 -15.61 -1.29 -32.25
N ARG A 142 -15.14 -1.76 -33.41
CA ARG A 142 -15.60 -3.03 -34.00
C ARG A 142 -15.06 -4.20 -33.16
N LEU A 143 -15.94 -5.10 -32.74
CA LEU A 143 -15.55 -6.25 -31.92
C LEU A 143 -14.86 -7.35 -32.74
N LYS A 144 -15.35 -7.63 -33.95
CA LYS A 144 -14.72 -8.61 -34.84
C LYS A 144 -13.30 -8.21 -35.18
N GLY A 145 -12.34 -9.05 -34.81
CA GLY A 145 -10.91 -8.77 -34.98
C GLY A 145 -10.32 -7.83 -33.93
N TRP A 146 -11.04 -7.49 -32.85
CA TRP A 146 -10.50 -6.68 -31.76
C TRP A 146 -9.44 -7.45 -30.97
N GLU A 147 -8.25 -6.85 -30.85
CA GLU A 147 -7.08 -7.49 -30.21
C GLU A 147 -6.79 -6.98 -28.79
N LYS A 148 -7.38 -5.85 -28.39
CA LYS A 148 -7.19 -5.28 -27.05
C LYS A 148 -8.14 -5.92 -26.03
N TYR A 149 -8.19 -5.38 -24.81
CA TYR A 149 -9.11 -5.85 -23.78
C TYR A 149 -10.56 -5.87 -24.29
N ARG A 150 -11.22 -7.02 -24.13
CA ARG A 150 -12.55 -7.29 -24.71
C ARG A 150 -13.64 -7.58 -23.69
N ALA A 151 -13.33 -7.59 -22.39
CA ALA A 151 -14.31 -7.85 -21.32
C ALA A 151 -15.26 -9.05 -21.55
N GLN A 152 -14.77 -10.14 -22.15
CA GLN A 152 -15.57 -11.34 -22.49
C GLN A 152 -16.59 -11.16 -23.63
N LEU A 153 -16.56 -10.05 -24.35
CA LEU A 153 -17.28 -9.88 -25.62
C LEU A 153 -16.65 -10.77 -26.71
N ASP A 154 -17.48 -11.20 -27.64
CA ASP A 154 -17.09 -12.02 -28.78
C ASP A 154 -16.39 -11.18 -29.85
N THR A 155 -15.17 -11.58 -30.20
CA THR A 155 -14.35 -10.91 -31.21
C THR A 155 -14.20 -11.72 -32.50
N LYS A 156 -14.95 -12.82 -32.63
CA LYS A 156 -14.86 -13.74 -33.78
C LYS A 156 -16.13 -13.77 -34.63
N THR A 157 -17.29 -13.89 -34.00
CA THR A 157 -18.56 -14.22 -34.68
C THR A 157 -19.67 -13.17 -34.53
N ASP A 158 -19.37 -11.99 -33.95
CA ASP A 158 -20.34 -10.92 -33.67
C ASP A 158 -21.51 -11.34 -32.76
N SER A 159 -21.37 -12.45 -32.02
CA SER A 159 -22.45 -13.02 -31.19
C SER A 159 -22.83 -12.16 -29.99
N THR A 160 -21.99 -11.19 -29.61
CA THR A 160 -22.25 -10.20 -28.56
C THR A 160 -22.42 -8.79 -29.14
N GLY A 161 -22.87 -8.69 -30.39
CA GLY A 161 -22.99 -7.42 -31.11
C GLY A 161 -21.79 -7.17 -32.00
N THR A 162 -21.91 -6.17 -32.87
CA THR A 162 -20.85 -5.83 -33.85
C THR A 162 -19.86 -4.81 -33.29
N HIS A 163 -20.31 -3.94 -32.40
CA HIS A 163 -19.52 -2.86 -31.81
C HIS A 163 -19.73 -2.78 -30.31
N SER A 164 -18.81 -2.11 -29.64
CA SER A 164 -18.89 -1.74 -28.24
C SER A 164 -18.22 -0.38 -28.03
N LEU A 165 -18.24 0.15 -26.82
CA LEU A 165 -17.52 1.36 -26.45
C LEU A 165 -16.26 0.97 -25.67
N TYR A 166 -15.13 1.55 -26.04
CA TYR A 166 -13.83 1.31 -25.39
C TYR A 166 -13.13 2.64 -25.13
N THR A 167 -12.38 2.72 -24.04
CA THR A 167 -11.50 3.86 -23.80
C THR A 167 -10.25 3.45 -23.04
N ARG A 168 -9.21 4.27 -23.17
CA ARG A 168 -8.07 4.29 -22.25
C ARG A 168 -8.18 5.48 -21.32
N TYR A 169 -7.81 5.27 -20.06
CA TYR A 169 -7.74 6.32 -19.06
C TYR A 169 -6.53 6.06 -18.17
N GLN A 170 -5.51 6.92 -18.30
CA GLN A 170 -4.18 6.64 -17.74
C GLN A 170 -3.67 5.27 -18.24
N ASP A 171 -3.25 4.40 -17.34
CA ASP A 171 -2.81 3.03 -17.64
C ASP A 171 -3.96 2.02 -17.74
N TYR A 172 -5.21 2.46 -17.52
CA TYR A 172 -6.37 1.58 -17.54
C TYR A 172 -6.98 1.43 -18.94
N GLU A 173 -7.35 0.20 -19.28
CA GLU A 173 -8.23 -0.13 -20.39
C GLU A 173 -9.64 -0.38 -19.87
N ILE A 174 -10.63 0.27 -20.46
CA ILE A 174 -12.02 0.15 -20.04
C ILE A 174 -12.86 -0.26 -21.24
N MET A 175 -13.54 -1.40 -21.12
CA MET A 175 -14.49 -1.90 -22.12
C MET A 175 -15.90 -1.82 -21.53
N PHE A 176 -16.84 -1.24 -22.28
CA PHE A 176 -18.18 -1.01 -21.79
C PHE A 176 -19.19 -2.01 -22.36
N HIS A 177 -20.00 -2.59 -21.49
CA HIS A 177 -21.16 -3.37 -21.92
C HIS A 177 -22.36 -2.43 -22.09
N VAL A 178 -22.53 -1.88 -23.29
CA VAL A 178 -23.60 -0.93 -23.61
C VAL A 178 -24.88 -1.69 -23.97
N SER A 179 -25.98 -1.45 -23.25
CA SER A 179 -27.22 -2.23 -23.39
C SER A 179 -27.77 -2.25 -24.81
N THR A 180 -27.72 -1.11 -25.52
CA THR A 180 -28.22 -0.97 -26.90
C THR A 180 -27.27 -1.52 -27.96
N MET A 181 -26.00 -1.78 -27.64
CA MET A 181 -25.03 -2.38 -28.58
C MET A 181 -24.95 -3.90 -28.44
N LEU A 182 -25.48 -4.46 -27.35
CA LEU A 182 -25.63 -5.90 -27.17
C LEU A 182 -26.86 -6.42 -27.96
N PRO A 183 -26.85 -7.68 -28.43
CA PRO A 183 -27.94 -8.23 -29.23
C PRO A 183 -29.27 -8.18 -28.49
N TYR A 184 -30.31 -7.75 -29.20
CA TYR A 184 -31.69 -7.79 -28.73
C TYR A 184 -32.33 -9.14 -29.11
N THR A 185 -33.13 -9.71 -28.21
CA THR A 185 -33.91 -10.93 -28.50
C THR A 185 -35.40 -10.64 -28.28
N SER A 186 -36.16 -10.46 -29.36
CA SER A 186 -37.59 -10.10 -29.32
C SER A 186 -38.45 -11.06 -28.49
N ASN A 187 -38.11 -12.35 -28.52
CA ASN A 187 -38.90 -13.40 -27.87
C ASN A 187 -38.48 -13.64 -26.41
N ASN A 188 -37.61 -12.79 -25.83
CA ASN A 188 -37.11 -12.95 -24.48
C ASN A 188 -37.14 -11.60 -23.74
N THR A 189 -38.24 -11.30 -23.06
CA THR A 189 -38.40 -10.04 -22.31
C THR A 189 -37.36 -9.87 -21.20
N GLN A 190 -36.78 -10.96 -20.69
CA GLN A 190 -35.70 -10.90 -19.70
C GLN A 190 -34.34 -10.52 -20.29
N GLN A 191 -34.20 -10.53 -21.62
CA GLN A 191 -32.98 -10.17 -22.36
C GLN A 191 -31.71 -10.80 -21.76
N LEU A 192 -31.76 -12.11 -21.51
CA LEU A 192 -30.73 -12.85 -20.77
C LEU A 192 -29.32 -12.67 -21.36
N LEU A 193 -29.18 -12.49 -22.68
CA LEU A 193 -27.89 -12.25 -23.32
C LEU A 193 -27.29 -10.90 -22.91
N ARG A 194 -28.10 -9.85 -22.81
CA ARG A 194 -27.66 -8.53 -22.32
C ARG A 194 -27.34 -8.60 -20.82
N LYS A 195 -28.25 -9.21 -20.06
CA LYS A 195 -28.11 -9.38 -18.61
C LYS A 195 -26.91 -10.26 -18.23
N ARG A 196 -26.51 -11.22 -19.07
CA ARG A 196 -25.29 -12.04 -18.86
C ARG A 196 -24.02 -11.20 -18.84
N HIS A 197 -23.96 -10.10 -19.58
CA HIS A 197 -22.80 -9.21 -19.58
C HIS A 197 -22.96 -8.15 -18.49
N ILE A 198 -23.96 -7.27 -18.63
CA ILE A 198 -24.15 -6.11 -17.75
C ILE A 198 -24.50 -6.53 -16.32
N GLY A 199 -25.36 -7.55 -16.18
CA GLY A 199 -25.74 -8.08 -14.87
C GLY A 199 -24.59 -8.76 -14.13
N ASN A 200 -23.47 -9.05 -14.79
CA ASN A 200 -22.24 -9.59 -14.19
C ASN A 200 -21.14 -8.53 -14.00
N ASP A 201 -21.42 -7.25 -14.28
CA ASP A 201 -20.50 -6.16 -14.01
C ASP A 201 -20.70 -5.65 -12.58
N ILE A 202 -19.59 -5.27 -11.94
CA ILE A 202 -19.62 -4.74 -10.57
C ILE A 202 -20.22 -3.32 -10.56
N ILE A 203 -19.83 -2.55 -11.57
CA ILE A 203 -20.20 -1.15 -11.77
C ILE A 203 -21.14 -1.05 -12.97
N THR A 204 -22.24 -0.33 -12.80
CA THR A 204 -23.18 -0.02 -13.89
C THR A 204 -23.48 1.47 -13.92
N ILE A 205 -23.22 2.11 -15.05
CA ILE A 205 -23.65 3.47 -15.33
C ILE A 205 -25.10 3.40 -15.83
N VAL A 206 -26.00 4.16 -15.22
CA VAL A 206 -27.38 4.29 -15.67
C VAL A 206 -27.55 5.68 -16.24
N PHE A 207 -27.61 5.78 -17.57
CA PHE A 207 -27.87 7.05 -18.25
C PHE A 207 -29.38 7.30 -18.30
N GLN A 208 -29.81 8.47 -17.84
CA GLN A 208 -31.21 8.89 -17.81
C GLN A 208 -31.43 10.08 -18.73
N GLU A 209 -32.29 9.90 -19.73
CA GLU A 209 -32.75 10.99 -20.59
C GLU A 209 -33.83 11.86 -19.91
N PRO A 210 -34.14 13.06 -20.46
CA PRO A 210 -35.19 13.91 -19.93
C PRO A 210 -36.53 13.16 -19.85
N GLY A 211 -37.15 13.17 -18.66
CA GLY A 211 -38.42 12.48 -18.42
C GLY A 211 -38.30 11.03 -17.91
N ALA A 212 -37.09 10.50 -17.75
CA ALA A 212 -36.90 9.22 -17.08
C ALA A 212 -37.37 9.29 -15.61
N LEU A 213 -37.96 8.20 -15.11
CA LEU A 213 -38.45 8.12 -13.73
C LEU A 213 -37.29 7.85 -12.75
N PRO A 214 -37.46 8.13 -11.44
CA PRO A 214 -36.41 7.87 -10.46
C PRO A 214 -35.95 6.41 -10.44
N PHE A 215 -34.65 6.20 -10.63
CA PHE A 215 -34.05 4.87 -10.60
C PHE A 215 -33.87 4.36 -9.16
N THR A 216 -34.22 3.10 -8.92
CA THR A 216 -33.98 2.42 -7.63
C THR A 216 -33.29 1.07 -7.86
N PRO A 217 -32.15 0.81 -7.19
CA PRO A 217 -31.44 -0.47 -7.35
C PRO A 217 -32.19 -1.63 -6.67
N LYS A 218 -33.24 -1.37 -5.88
CA LYS A 218 -33.99 -2.41 -5.13
C LYS A 218 -34.61 -3.47 -6.04
N ALA A 219 -34.98 -3.08 -7.26
CA ALA A 219 -35.61 -3.97 -8.22
C ALA A 219 -34.59 -4.79 -9.03
N ILE A 220 -33.29 -4.48 -8.94
CA ILE A 220 -32.25 -5.17 -9.70
C ILE A 220 -31.90 -6.49 -9.02
N ARG A 221 -32.16 -7.57 -9.74
CA ARG A 221 -31.83 -8.94 -9.31
C ARG A 221 -30.48 -9.34 -9.88
N SER A 222 -29.39 -8.85 -9.27
CA SER A 222 -28.02 -9.26 -9.61
C SER A 222 -27.19 -9.58 -8.37
N HIS A 223 -26.39 -10.64 -8.45
CA HIS A 223 -25.38 -10.97 -7.44
C HIS A 223 -24.06 -10.23 -7.66
N PHE A 224 -23.86 -9.55 -8.78
CA PHE A 224 -22.59 -8.94 -9.17
C PHE A 224 -22.64 -7.42 -9.25
N GLN A 225 -23.77 -6.82 -9.61
CA GLN A 225 -23.92 -5.37 -9.62
C GLN A 225 -24.05 -4.85 -8.19
N HIS A 226 -23.07 -4.05 -7.75
CA HIS A 226 -23.07 -3.49 -6.39
C HIS A 226 -22.95 -1.98 -6.36
N VAL A 227 -22.60 -1.34 -7.48
CA VAL A 227 -22.54 0.11 -7.59
C VAL A 227 -23.24 0.55 -8.86
N PHE A 228 -24.13 1.53 -8.71
CA PHE A 228 -24.76 2.22 -9.82
C PHE A 228 -24.37 3.69 -9.80
N ILE A 229 -23.88 4.18 -10.93
CA ILE A 229 -23.60 5.60 -11.17
C ILE A 229 -24.69 6.12 -12.09
N ILE A 230 -25.63 6.87 -11.53
CA ILE A 230 -26.75 7.43 -12.28
C ILE A 230 -26.29 8.76 -12.88
N VAL A 231 -26.41 8.89 -14.20
CA VAL A 231 -26.06 10.09 -14.97
C VAL A 231 -27.31 10.60 -15.64
N GLN A 232 -27.85 11.70 -15.15
CA GLN A 232 -29.02 12.35 -15.74
C GLN A 232 -28.57 13.54 -16.60
N VAL A 233 -28.99 13.56 -17.87
CA VAL A 233 -28.68 14.66 -18.79
C VAL A 233 -29.73 15.77 -18.71
N HIS A 234 -29.28 17.00 -18.90
CA HIS A 234 -30.10 18.20 -19.01
C HIS A 234 -29.66 19.01 -20.23
N GLU A 235 -30.62 19.61 -20.93
CA GLU A 235 -30.41 20.37 -22.18
C GLU A 235 -29.57 19.58 -23.21
N PRO A 236 -29.86 18.28 -23.46
CA PRO A 236 -29.02 17.43 -24.30
C PRO A 236 -28.93 17.94 -25.73
N CYS A 237 -27.85 17.58 -26.43
CA CYS A 237 -27.62 17.97 -27.83
C CYS A 237 -27.57 19.49 -28.04
N THR A 238 -27.19 20.26 -27.01
CA THR A 238 -26.99 21.72 -27.08
C THR A 238 -25.61 22.11 -26.54
N GLU A 239 -25.24 23.39 -26.69
CA GLU A 239 -24.00 23.92 -26.08
C GLU A 239 -24.06 23.96 -24.55
N ASN A 240 -25.27 23.96 -23.97
CA ASN A 240 -25.50 24.04 -22.53
C ASN A 240 -25.67 22.65 -21.89
N THR A 241 -25.45 21.55 -22.62
CA THR A 241 -25.58 20.19 -22.09
C THR A 241 -24.80 20.04 -20.78
N TYR A 242 -25.50 19.65 -19.71
CA TYR A 242 -24.89 19.31 -18.43
C TYR A 242 -25.49 18.05 -17.83
N TYR A 243 -24.71 17.40 -16.97
CA TYR A 243 -25.07 16.16 -16.31
C TYR A 243 -25.18 16.35 -14.81
N ARG A 244 -26.11 15.60 -14.20
CA ARG A 244 -26.20 15.41 -12.75
C ARG A 244 -25.87 13.97 -12.43
N VAL A 245 -25.06 13.77 -11.40
CA VAL A 245 -24.60 12.44 -10.99
C VAL A 245 -25.15 12.10 -9.62
N ALA A 246 -25.64 10.87 -9.48
CA ALA A 246 -25.92 10.23 -8.21
C ALA A 246 -25.24 8.86 -8.15
N VAL A 247 -24.90 8.40 -6.95
CA VAL A 247 -24.27 7.10 -6.75
C VAL A 247 -25.06 6.34 -5.71
N THR A 248 -25.39 5.09 -6.02
CA THR A 248 -25.90 4.13 -5.05
C THR A 248 -24.99 2.91 -5.02
N ARG A 249 -24.76 2.37 -3.83
CA ARG A 249 -23.84 1.26 -3.59
C ARG A 249 -24.38 0.34 -2.51
N SER A 250 -23.93 -0.91 -2.51
CA SER A 250 -24.13 -1.81 -1.39
C SER A 250 -23.55 -1.22 -0.09
N LYS A 251 -24.18 -1.57 1.04
CA LYS A 251 -23.90 -0.98 2.36
C LYS A 251 -22.46 -1.23 2.82
N ASP A 252 -21.91 -2.40 2.47
CA ASP A 252 -20.58 -2.91 2.82
C ASP A 252 -19.44 -2.32 1.97
N ILE A 253 -19.76 -1.61 0.88
CA ILE A 253 -18.76 -0.93 0.05
C ILE A 253 -18.42 0.43 0.68
N PRO A 254 -17.15 0.79 0.92
CA PRO A 254 -16.80 2.09 1.49
C PRO A 254 -17.11 3.25 0.53
N LEU A 255 -17.05 4.50 1.03
CA LEU A 255 -17.08 5.68 0.15
C LEU A 255 -15.85 5.69 -0.76
N PHE A 256 -16.03 6.17 -1.98
CA PHE A 256 -14.97 6.24 -2.98
C PHE A 256 -15.00 7.56 -3.76
N GLY A 257 -13.83 8.03 -4.13
CA GLY A 257 -13.63 9.30 -4.83
C GLY A 257 -13.83 9.19 -6.35
N PRO A 258 -13.77 10.32 -7.07
CA PRO A 258 -13.80 11.69 -6.53
C PRO A 258 -15.13 12.00 -5.84
N LEU A 259 -15.08 12.67 -4.69
CA LEU A 259 -16.29 13.15 -3.99
C LEU A 259 -16.81 14.42 -4.68
N PHE A 260 -18.11 14.67 -4.60
CA PHE A 260 -18.75 15.83 -5.21
C PHE A 260 -19.90 16.33 -4.35
N PRO A 261 -20.19 17.64 -4.36
CA PRO A 261 -21.25 18.21 -3.55
C PRO A 261 -22.64 17.78 -4.05
N LYS A 262 -23.60 17.75 -3.13
CA LYS A 262 -25.00 17.47 -3.47
C LYS A 262 -25.52 18.53 -4.45
N GLY A 263 -26.08 18.09 -5.57
CA GLY A 263 -26.60 19.00 -6.60
C GLY A 263 -25.56 19.53 -7.58
N ALA A 264 -24.33 18.99 -7.57
CA ALA A 264 -23.31 19.31 -8.58
C ALA A 264 -23.86 19.16 -10.01
N ARG A 265 -23.47 20.10 -10.87
CA ARG A 265 -23.74 20.11 -12.31
C ARG A 265 -22.41 19.97 -13.04
N PHE A 266 -22.34 19.01 -13.95
CA PHE A 266 -21.13 18.73 -14.71
C PHE A 266 -21.35 19.10 -16.17
N PRO A 267 -20.67 20.12 -16.71
CA PRO A 267 -20.80 20.45 -18.12
C PRO A 267 -20.25 19.32 -19.01
N ARG A 268 -20.80 19.16 -20.22
CA ARG A 268 -20.26 18.25 -21.24
C ARG A 268 -18.83 18.67 -21.58
N SER A 269 -17.85 17.98 -21.00
CA SER A 269 -16.45 18.36 -21.05
C SER A 269 -15.54 17.15 -20.81
N PRO A 270 -14.28 17.21 -21.27
CA PRO A 270 -13.27 16.20 -20.94
C PRO A 270 -13.10 15.99 -19.43
N ALA A 271 -13.25 17.05 -18.62
CA ALA A 271 -13.18 16.95 -17.17
C ALA A 271 -14.30 16.09 -16.58
N PHE A 272 -15.52 16.15 -17.15
CA PHE A 272 -16.61 15.27 -16.72
C PHE A 272 -16.36 13.81 -17.10
N ARG A 273 -15.82 13.56 -18.29
CA ARG A 273 -15.37 12.22 -18.70
C ARG A 273 -14.37 11.66 -17.70
N ASP A 274 -13.30 12.41 -17.39
CA ASP A 274 -12.25 11.97 -16.47
C ASP A 274 -12.80 11.72 -15.05
N PHE A 275 -13.68 12.60 -14.58
CA PHE A 275 -14.41 12.41 -13.33
C PHE A 275 -15.18 11.09 -13.32
N LEU A 276 -15.94 10.78 -14.38
CA LEU A 276 -16.80 9.60 -14.45
C LEU A 276 -15.97 8.30 -14.53
N LEU A 277 -14.90 8.31 -15.33
CA LEU A 277 -13.97 7.17 -15.43
C LEU A 277 -13.24 6.92 -14.12
N ALA A 278 -12.69 7.96 -13.48
CA ALA A 278 -12.08 7.85 -12.17
C ALA A 278 -13.08 7.36 -11.10
N LYS A 279 -14.34 7.84 -11.16
CA LYS A 279 -15.40 7.42 -10.24
C LYS A 279 -15.72 5.93 -10.40
N ALA A 280 -15.79 5.43 -11.64
CA ALA A 280 -16.06 4.01 -11.92
C ALA A 280 -14.91 3.09 -11.46
N ILE A 281 -13.66 3.44 -11.76
CA ILE A 281 -12.47 2.69 -11.32
C ILE A 281 -12.39 2.64 -9.80
N ASN A 282 -12.55 3.78 -9.13
CA ASN A 282 -12.52 3.86 -7.68
C ASN A 282 -13.68 3.11 -7.02
N ALA A 283 -14.84 3.03 -7.69
CA ALA A 283 -15.96 2.24 -7.23
C ALA A 283 -15.63 0.74 -7.23
N GLU A 284 -14.95 0.24 -8.26
CA GLU A 284 -14.54 -1.16 -8.34
C GLU A 284 -13.47 -1.48 -7.28
N ASN A 285 -12.45 -0.62 -7.16
CA ASN A 285 -11.43 -0.71 -6.10
C ASN A 285 -12.04 -0.69 -4.68
N ALA A 286 -13.15 0.01 -4.48
CA ALA A 286 -13.89 0.00 -3.23
C ALA A 286 -14.71 -1.28 -3.05
N ALA A 287 -15.33 -1.78 -4.11
CA ALA A 287 -16.08 -3.04 -4.09
C ALA A 287 -15.17 -4.22 -3.73
N GLU A 288 -13.93 -4.26 -4.21
CA GLU A 288 -12.95 -5.29 -3.86
C GLU A 288 -12.64 -5.37 -2.36
N LYS A 289 -12.85 -4.28 -1.62
CA LYS A 289 -12.65 -4.22 -0.16
C LYS A 289 -13.83 -4.79 0.63
N SER A 290 -14.97 -5.00 -0.02
CA SER A 290 -16.16 -5.56 0.61
C SER A 290 -15.97 -7.04 0.97
N GLU A 291 -16.61 -7.49 2.06
CA GLU A 291 -16.47 -8.85 2.56
C GLU A 291 -16.84 -9.91 1.51
N LYS A 292 -17.89 -9.64 0.72
CA LYS A 292 -18.35 -10.55 -0.32
C LYS A 292 -17.29 -10.75 -1.41
N PHE A 293 -16.71 -9.67 -1.94
CA PHE A 293 -15.67 -9.75 -2.95
C PHE A 293 -14.37 -10.33 -2.40
N ARG A 294 -13.99 -9.96 -1.17
CA ARG A 294 -12.84 -10.57 -0.48
C ARG A 294 -13.00 -12.07 -0.31
N SER A 295 -14.19 -12.53 0.08
CA SER A 295 -14.48 -13.97 0.24
C SER A 295 -14.42 -14.71 -1.10
N MET A 296 -14.97 -14.13 -2.16
CA MET A 296 -14.89 -14.71 -3.51
C MET A 296 -13.44 -14.81 -4.00
N ALA A 297 -12.67 -13.73 -3.87
CA ALA A 297 -11.26 -13.70 -4.26
C ALA A 297 -10.42 -14.70 -3.45
N THR A 298 -10.68 -14.81 -2.14
CA THR A 298 -9.99 -15.74 -1.23
C THR A 298 -10.26 -17.18 -1.63
N ARG A 299 -11.52 -17.52 -1.95
CA ARG A 299 -11.88 -18.85 -2.45
C ARG A 299 -11.20 -19.17 -3.78
N THR A 300 -11.23 -18.25 -4.75
CA THR A 300 -10.54 -18.44 -6.04
C THR A 300 -9.04 -18.66 -5.86
N ARG A 301 -8.41 -17.86 -4.98
CA ARG A 301 -7.00 -18.01 -4.62
C ARG A 301 -6.71 -19.37 -3.98
N GLN A 302 -7.56 -19.81 -3.06
CA GLN A 302 -7.46 -21.13 -2.44
C GLN A 302 -7.54 -22.26 -3.47
N GLU A 303 -8.48 -22.20 -4.41
CA GLU A 303 -8.61 -23.23 -5.45
C GLU A 303 -7.38 -23.28 -6.37
N TYR A 304 -6.82 -22.13 -6.77
CA TYR A 304 -5.57 -22.11 -7.55
C TYR A 304 -4.39 -22.71 -6.78
N LEU A 305 -4.22 -22.32 -5.50
CA LEU A 305 -3.14 -22.86 -4.67
C LEU A 305 -3.34 -24.37 -4.41
N LYS A 306 -4.58 -24.82 -4.25
CA LYS A 306 -4.93 -26.23 -4.09
C LYS A 306 -4.60 -27.03 -5.34
N ASP A 307 -5.00 -26.57 -6.52
CA ASP A 307 -4.65 -27.19 -7.81
C ASP A 307 -3.13 -27.33 -7.96
N LEU A 308 -2.37 -26.28 -7.62
CA LEU A 308 -0.91 -26.33 -7.64
C LEU A 308 -0.35 -27.36 -6.65
N ALA A 309 -0.85 -27.39 -5.42
CA ALA A 309 -0.36 -28.26 -4.35
C ALA A 309 -0.71 -29.74 -4.56
N GLU A 310 -1.81 -30.04 -5.25
CA GLU A 310 -2.29 -31.41 -5.50
C GLU A 310 -1.79 -31.96 -6.83
N ASN A 311 -1.84 -31.14 -7.90
CA ASN A 311 -1.64 -31.62 -9.28
C ASN A 311 -0.31 -31.20 -9.91
N TYR A 312 0.41 -30.22 -9.34
CA TYR A 312 1.63 -29.67 -9.94
C TYR A 312 2.86 -29.74 -9.02
N VAL A 313 2.89 -30.73 -8.14
CA VAL A 313 4.04 -31.05 -7.29
C VAL A 313 4.70 -32.36 -7.70
N THR A 314 5.98 -32.49 -7.39
CA THR A 314 6.72 -33.75 -7.49
C THR A 314 6.66 -34.51 -6.15
N THR A 315 7.17 -35.73 -6.12
CA THR A 315 7.33 -36.49 -4.86
C THR A 315 8.55 -36.03 -4.04
N THR A 316 9.37 -35.12 -4.56
CA THR A 316 10.61 -34.67 -3.90
C THR A 316 10.30 -33.79 -2.68
N PRO A 317 10.65 -34.21 -1.45
CA PRO A 317 10.49 -33.40 -0.26
C PRO A 317 11.58 -32.30 -0.17
N ILE A 318 11.34 -31.31 0.69
CA ILE A 318 12.31 -30.23 0.96
C ILE A 318 13.65 -30.73 1.56
N ASP A 319 13.68 -31.95 2.10
CA ASP A 319 14.80 -32.54 2.84
C ASP A 319 15.86 -33.26 1.98
N SER A 320 15.83 -33.13 0.65
CA SER A 320 16.65 -33.96 -0.26
C SER A 320 18.19 -33.75 -0.22
N SER A 321 18.74 -33.11 0.82
CA SER A 321 20.19 -32.96 1.03
C SER A 321 20.77 -33.92 2.08
N THR A 322 20.35 -35.19 2.11
CA THR A 322 21.06 -36.26 2.81
C THR A 322 21.63 -37.26 1.81
N LYS A 323 22.74 -36.90 1.16
CA LYS A 323 23.75 -37.92 0.84
C LYS A 323 24.74 -37.91 2.00
N PHE A 324 24.81 -39.05 2.69
CA PHE A 324 25.69 -39.38 3.80
C PHE A 324 27.06 -38.68 3.70
N PRO A 325 27.57 -38.05 4.78
CA PRO A 325 28.99 -37.74 4.84
C PRO A 325 29.71 -39.07 5.00
N LEU A 326 30.34 -39.55 3.92
CA LEU A 326 31.36 -40.58 4.02
C LEU A 326 32.42 -40.07 5.01
N LEU A 327 32.77 -40.89 6.00
CA LEU A 327 33.72 -40.61 7.07
C LEU A 327 34.98 -39.92 6.53
N SER A 328 35.07 -38.60 6.67
CA SER A 328 36.33 -37.86 6.53
C SER A 328 37.00 -37.85 7.90
N LEU A 329 37.82 -38.87 8.13
CA LEU A 329 38.75 -38.93 9.25
C LEU A 329 39.92 -37.99 8.91
N GLY A 330 39.88 -36.74 9.38
CA GLY A 330 41.02 -35.83 9.21
C GLY A 330 40.73 -34.35 9.43
N GLY A 331 41.17 -33.84 10.58
CA GLY A 331 41.83 -32.53 10.62
C GLY A 331 41.02 -31.28 11.00
N LYS A 332 41.45 -30.72 12.14
CA LYS A 332 41.38 -29.33 12.61
C LYS A 332 40.07 -28.87 13.25
N ARG A 333 40.17 -28.53 14.54
CA ARG A 333 39.20 -27.69 15.29
C ARG A 333 38.87 -26.47 14.45
N LYS A 334 37.66 -26.46 13.87
CA LYS A 334 37.07 -25.31 13.19
C LYS A 334 36.64 -24.30 14.26
N GLU A 335 37.21 -23.10 14.21
CA GLU A 335 36.75 -21.97 15.02
C GLU A 335 35.23 -21.81 14.87
N LYS A 336 34.55 -21.65 16.00
CA LYS A 336 33.16 -21.19 16.04
C LYS A 336 33.13 -19.76 15.46
N LEU A 337 32.91 -19.60 14.16
CA LEU A 337 32.35 -18.36 13.65
C LEU A 337 30.95 -18.25 14.27
N LYS A 338 30.80 -17.37 15.27
CA LYS A 338 29.49 -16.81 15.62
C LYS A 338 28.97 -16.11 14.36
N GLY A 339 27.68 -16.24 14.06
CA GLY A 339 27.06 -15.43 13.00
C GLY A 339 27.41 -13.96 13.22
N ALA A 340 27.69 -13.24 12.12
CA ALA A 340 28.03 -11.82 12.20
C ALA A 340 26.84 -11.07 12.81
N LYS A 341 26.92 -10.75 14.11
CA LYS A 341 25.90 -9.96 14.80
C LYS A 341 25.72 -8.65 14.03
N GLY A 342 24.47 -8.27 13.71
CA GLY A 342 24.17 -7.02 13.02
C GLY A 342 24.20 -7.09 11.49
N ALA A 343 24.35 -8.27 10.88
CA ALA A 343 24.26 -8.39 9.42
C ALA A 343 22.88 -7.96 8.90
N GLU A 344 21.83 -8.29 9.64
CA GLU A 344 20.43 -7.90 9.40
C GLU A 344 20.23 -6.37 9.33
N LEU A 345 21.07 -5.59 10.02
CA LEU A 345 21.04 -4.12 9.98
C LEU A 345 21.42 -3.55 8.61
N HIS A 346 22.00 -4.36 7.71
CA HIS A 346 22.31 -3.97 6.33
C HIS A 346 21.25 -4.47 5.32
N SER A 347 20.16 -5.07 5.79
CA SER A 347 19.05 -5.48 4.93
C SER A 347 18.40 -4.27 4.28
N ALA A 348 17.99 -4.40 3.01
CA ALA A 348 17.17 -3.39 2.35
C ALA A 348 15.73 -3.36 2.92
N GLY A 349 15.23 -4.52 3.36
CA GLY A 349 13.91 -4.69 3.93
C GLY A 349 13.75 -4.03 5.30
N ALA A 350 12.51 -3.90 5.76
CA ALA A 350 12.21 -3.39 7.09
C ALA A 350 12.61 -4.39 8.18
N LEU A 351 13.38 -3.92 9.15
CA LEU A 351 13.46 -4.56 10.47
C LEU A 351 12.26 -4.13 11.30
N VAL A 352 11.71 -5.03 12.11
CA VAL A 352 10.40 -4.84 12.75
C VAL A 352 10.49 -5.08 14.25
N TRP A 353 10.01 -4.11 15.04
CA TRP A 353 9.93 -4.18 16.49
C TRP A 353 8.49 -3.96 16.97
N ALA A 354 8.09 -4.67 18.02
CA ALA A 354 6.80 -4.45 18.67
C ALA A 354 6.91 -3.26 19.63
N VAL A 355 6.06 -2.25 19.45
CA VAL A 355 6.10 -1.00 20.23
C VAL A 355 4.68 -0.57 20.61
N THR A 356 4.59 0.34 21.57
CA THR A 356 3.34 1.05 21.91
C THR A 356 3.47 2.51 21.51
N VAL A 357 2.48 3.04 20.81
CA VAL A 357 2.43 4.46 20.40
C VAL A 357 1.40 5.17 21.26
N VAL A 358 1.74 6.33 21.83
CA VAL A 358 0.79 7.16 22.58
C VAL A 358 0.32 8.29 21.69
N GLN A 359 -0.98 8.35 21.43
CA GLN A 359 -1.58 9.40 20.60
C GLN A 359 -2.29 10.43 21.48
N GLY A 360 -1.81 11.67 21.48
CA GLY A 360 -2.32 12.78 22.31
C GLY A 360 -1.47 12.96 23.58
N GLY A 361 -0.98 14.18 23.79
CA GLY A 361 0.01 14.54 24.82
C GLY A 361 -0.31 14.09 26.25
N GLU A 362 0.66 14.34 27.14
CA GLU A 362 1.00 13.66 28.41
C GLU A 362 -0.12 13.24 29.40
N ASN A 363 -1.41 13.49 29.19
CA ASN A 363 -2.45 13.20 30.19
C ASN A 363 -3.80 12.60 29.73
N ASN A 364 -3.94 12.03 28.52
CA ASN A 364 -5.05 11.09 28.22
C ASN A 364 -4.95 10.37 26.84
N GLY A 365 -3.72 10.11 26.37
CA GLY A 365 -3.51 9.55 25.04
C GLY A 365 -3.97 8.09 24.90
N LEU A 366 -4.64 7.77 23.79
CA LEU A 366 -4.93 6.38 23.42
C LEU A 366 -3.60 5.67 23.11
N SER A 367 -3.33 4.58 23.82
CA SER A 367 -2.15 3.74 23.57
C SER A 367 -2.47 2.68 22.52
N LEU A 368 -1.75 2.69 21.40
CA LEU A 368 -1.93 1.75 20.29
C LEU A 368 -0.78 0.74 20.26
N SER A 369 -1.10 -0.55 20.25
CA SER A 369 -0.09 -1.60 20.05
C SER A 369 0.28 -1.66 18.57
N CYS A 370 1.55 -1.38 18.26
CA CYS A 370 2.03 -1.19 16.89
C CYS A 370 3.26 -2.06 16.58
N LEU A 371 3.55 -2.15 15.29
CA LEU A 371 4.83 -2.63 14.76
C LEU A 371 5.57 -1.44 14.16
N LEU A 372 6.75 -1.14 14.68
CA LEU A 372 7.68 -0.18 14.08
C LEU A 372 8.51 -0.92 13.03
N GLY A 373 8.40 -0.51 11.78
CA GLY A 373 9.21 -1.01 10.66
C GLY A 373 10.20 0.05 10.19
N VAL A 374 11.49 -0.29 10.09
CA VAL A 374 12.53 0.61 9.55
C VAL A 374 13.25 -0.08 8.38
N SER A 375 12.89 0.31 7.16
CA SER A 375 13.55 -0.14 5.92
C SER A 375 14.73 0.76 5.57
N ALA A 376 15.40 0.49 4.44
CA ALA A 376 16.43 1.38 3.92
C ALA A 376 15.89 2.73 3.43
N GLU A 377 14.57 2.87 3.24
CA GLU A 377 13.96 4.04 2.58
C GLU A 377 12.82 4.69 3.39
N SER A 378 12.17 3.94 4.29
CA SER A 378 11.02 4.42 5.04
C SER A 378 11.02 3.92 6.49
N VAL A 379 10.46 4.76 7.36
CA VAL A 379 10.02 4.38 8.70
C VAL A 379 8.50 4.28 8.67
N VAL A 380 7.92 3.22 9.24
CA VAL A 380 6.47 3.00 9.28
C VAL A 380 6.02 2.49 10.64
N LEU A 381 4.83 2.89 11.07
CA LEU A 381 4.12 2.30 12.21
C LEU A 381 2.81 1.69 11.74
N ILE A 382 2.61 0.42 12.08
CA ILE A 382 1.41 -0.34 11.72
C ILE A 382 0.70 -0.75 12.99
N GLU A 383 -0.56 -0.34 13.16
CA GLU A 383 -1.38 -0.77 14.29
C GLU A 383 -1.70 -2.27 14.16
N ARG A 384 -1.42 -3.05 15.21
CA ARG A 384 -1.50 -4.52 15.15
C ARG A 384 -2.92 -5.05 14.96
N PHE A 385 -3.92 -4.39 15.53
CA PHE A 385 -5.30 -4.87 15.51
C PHE A 385 -5.97 -4.58 14.16
N THR A 386 -5.95 -3.33 13.72
CA THR A 386 -6.58 -2.91 12.46
C THR A 386 -5.71 -3.20 11.23
N ARG A 387 -4.41 -3.48 11.42
CA ARG A 387 -3.40 -3.65 10.37
C ARG A 387 -3.25 -2.42 9.47
N THR A 388 -3.60 -1.24 9.98
CA THR A 388 -3.51 0.02 9.26
C THR A 388 -2.17 0.70 9.52
N VAL A 389 -1.65 1.42 8.52
CA VAL A 389 -0.49 2.28 8.69
C VAL A 389 -0.97 3.55 9.37
N ILE A 390 -0.45 3.84 10.57
CA ILE A 390 -0.81 5.02 11.36
C ILE A 390 0.23 6.14 11.25
N PHE A 391 1.43 5.81 10.79
CA PHE A 391 2.50 6.76 10.50
C PHE A 391 3.45 6.18 9.46
N ASN A 392 3.95 7.03 8.56
CA ASN A 392 5.06 6.72 7.67
C ASN A 392 5.82 7.99 7.29
N CYS A 393 7.14 7.89 7.14
CA CYS A 393 7.97 8.94 6.54
C CYS A 393 9.14 8.33 5.77
N SER A 394 9.80 9.12 4.91
CA SER A 394 11.07 8.68 4.31
C SER A 394 12.18 8.71 5.37
N CYS A 395 13.11 7.77 5.30
CA CYS A 395 14.34 7.81 6.09
C CYS A 395 15.15 9.10 5.88
N ARG A 396 14.98 9.79 4.73
CA ARG A 396 15.59 11.08 4.44
C ARG A 396 15.01 12.23 5.25
N ASP A 397 13.75 12.09 5.67
CA ASP A 397 13.02 13.11 6.41
C ASP A 397 13.22 12.97 7.93
N VAL A 398 13.85 11.89 8.39
CA VAL A 398 14.22 11.70 9.80
C VAL A 398 15.36 12.66 10.16
N ILE A 399 15.07 13.57 11.09
CA ILE A 399 16.00 14.60 11.56
C ILE A 399 16.88 14.07 12.69
N GLY A 400 16.33 13.21 13.54
CA GLY A 400 17.02 12.71 14.71
C GLY A 400 16.09 11.97 15.65
N TRP A 401 16.61 11.61 16.82
CA TRP A 401 15.86 10.86 17.81
C TRP A 401 16.30 11.20 19.23
N LYS A 402 15.42 10.99 20.21
CA LYS A 402 15.76 11.01 21.63
C LYS A 402 15.33 9.69 22.25
N ALA A 403 16.24 9.01 22.92
CA ALA A 403 15.92 7.77 23.61
C ALA A 403 15.96 7.97 25.13
N VAL A 404 15.02 7.35 25.83
CA VAL A 404 15.00 7.21 27.27
C VAL A 404 15.12 5.72 27.56
N THR A 405 16.27 5.30 28.08
CA THR A 405 16.57 3.89 28.36
C THR A 405 16.95 3.65 29.83
N GLU A 406 16.86 4.69 30.66
CA GLU A 406 17.23 4.61 32.07
C GLU A 406 16.19 3.80 32.87
N PRO A 407 16.61 2.85 33.72
CA PRO A 407 15.70 2.09 34.57
C PRO A 407 14.92 3.01 35.52
N GLY A 408 13.60 2.85 35.59
CA GLY A 408 12.74 3.63 36.49
C GLY A 408 12.45 5.06 36.02
N ALA A 409 12.76 5.42 34.77
CA ALA A 409 12.39 6.72 34.20
C ALA A 409 10.86 6.90 34.17
N PRO A 410 10.34 8.10 34.50
CA PRO A 410 8.91 8.37 34.47
C PRO A 410 8.37 8.22 33.03
N GLY A 411 7.37 7.35 32.85
CA GLY A 411 6.81 7.00 31.53
C GLY A 411 7.44 5.75 30.88
N GLY A 412 8.49 5.18 31.47
CA GLY A 412 9.17 3.98 30.97
C GLY A 412 10.07 4.24 29.76
N PRO A 413 10.68 3.17 29.20
CA PRO A 413 11.57 3.29 28.07
C PRO A 413 10.84 3.79 26.81
N SER A 414 11.39 4.82 26.19
CA SER A 414 10.78 5.46 25.03
C SER A 414 11.80 5.96 24.02
N LEU A 415 11.36 6.11 22.78
CA LEU A 415 12.12 6.66 21.67
C LEU A 415 11.23 7.67 20.94
N ASP A 416 11.64 8.92 20.97
CA ASP A 416 11.11 9.97 20.11
C ASP A 416 11.86 9.96 18.78
N ILE A 417 11.14 9.86 17.67
CA ILE A 417 11.70 10.02 16.33
C ILE A 417 11.21 11.35 15.77
N PHE A 418 12.13 12.27 15.49
CA PHE A 418 11.86 13.59 14.93
C PHE A 418 11.96 13.56 13.41
N TYR A 419 10.99 14.12 12.70
CA TYR A 419 10.90 14.09 11.24
C TYR A 419 10.44 15.43 10.65
N GLU A 420 10.64 15.58 9.34
CA GLU A 420 10.20 16.72 8.51
C GLU A 420 10.56 18.10 9.06
N ARG A 421 9.62 18.80 9.72
CA ARG A 421 9.76 20.17 10.23
C ARG A 421 9.94 20.22 11.75
N GLY A 422 10.12 19.07 12.40
CA GLY A 422 10.25 18.96 13.86
C GLY A 422 9.04 18.28 14.52
N GLU A 423 8.13 17.70 13.73
CA GLU A 423 7.16 16.75 14.23
C GLU A 423 7.86 15.55 14.87
N ALA A 424 7.17 14.91 15.81
CA ALA A 424 7.72 13.76 16.50
C ALA A 424 6.69 12.64 16.62
N VAL A 425 7.18 11.41 16.54
CA VAL A 425 6.42 10.23 16.94
C VAL A 425 7.13 9.56 18.11
N THR A 426 6.40 9.33 19.19
CA THR A 426 6.92 8.69 20.40
C THR A 426 6.50 7.23 20.39
N VAL A 427 7.49 6.34 20.43
CA VAL A 427 7.29 4.91 20.62
C VAL A 427 7.79 4.50 22.00
N MET A 428 7.06 3.63 22.67
CA MET A 428 7.39 3.10 23.99
C MET A 428 7.59 1.59 23.90
N THR A 429 8.51 1.06 24.70
CA THR A 429 8.72 -0.37 24.86
C THR A 429 8.56 -0.76 26.32
N SER A 430 8.40 -2.06 26.58
CA SER A 430 8.43 -2.55 27.96
C SER A 430 9.84 -2.44 28.55
N GLU A 431 9.97 -2.40 29.88
CA GLU A 431 11.28 -2.37 30.57
C GLU A 431 12.17 -3.59 30.26
N SER A 432 11.56 -4.73 29.92
CA SER A 432 12.30 -5.93 29.51
C SER A 432 12.83 -5.86 28.07
N GLN A 433 12.47 -4.83 27.31
CA GLN A 433 12.78 -4.67 25.88
C GLN A 433 13.61 -3.41 25.58
N VAL A 434 14.35 -2.88 26.56
CA VAL A 434 15.20 -1.69 26.36
C VAL A 434 16.26 -1.90 25.26
N GLU A 435 16.73 -3.14 25.06
CA GLU A 435 17.66 -3.46 23.97
C GLU A 435 17.05 -3.24 22.58
N ASP A 436 15.72 -3.39 22.42
CA ASP A 436 15.03 -3.13 21.15
C ASP A 436 15.19 -1.66 20.75
N ILE A 437 15.13 -0.73 21.70
CA ILE A 437 15.36 0.71 21.43
C ILE A 437 16.78 0.93 20.88
N LYS A 438 17.78 0.25 21.45
CA LYS A 438 19.17 0.38 20.98
C LYS A 438 19.35 -0.17 19.58
N GLU A 439 18.70 -1.29 19.25
CA GLU A 439 18.72 -1.86 17.90
C GLU A 439 18.02 -0.94 16.89
N VAL A 440 16.89 -0.33 17.27
CA VAL A 440 16.19 0.66 16.43
C VAL A 440 17.11 1.84 16.14
N ILE A 441 17.82 2.36 17.14
CA ILE A 441 18.78 3.47 16.96
C ILE A 441 19.90 3.07 16.01
N GLN A 442 20.53 1.90 16.20
CA GLN A 442 21.57 1.41 15.29
C GLN A 442 21.07 1.31 13.85
N ARG A 443 19.82 0.87 13.66
CA ARG A 443 19.21 0.83 12.34
C ARG A 443 19.00 2.25 11.78
N LEU A 444 18.47 3.18 12.57
CA LEU A 444 18.25 4.57 12.15
C LEU A 444 19.58 5.26 11.78
N GLU A 445 20.66 5.02 12.50
CA GLU A 445 22.00 5.54 12.19
C GLU A 445 22.51 5.08 10.83
N LEU A 446 22.17 3.85 10.40
CA LEU A 446 22.60 3.29 9.14
C LEU A 446 21.77 3.79 7.95
N VAL A 447 20.47 4.01 8.12
CA VAL A 447 19.55 4.31 7.00
C VAL A 447 19.12 5.77 6.92
N THR A 448 19.38 6.57 7.95
CA THR A 448 18.99 7.99 8.01
C THR A 448 20.22 8.89 8.12
N ARG A 449 20.02 10.20 7.94
CA ARG A 449 21.03 11.23 8.25
C ARG A 449 20.85 11.83 9.65
N GLY A 450 19.86 11.36 10.40
CA GLY A 450 19.53 11.88 11.71
C GLY A 450 20.64 11.68 12.74
N CYS A 451 20.49 12.34 13.89
CA CYS A 451 21.37 12.14 15.03
C CYS A 451 20.61 12.19 16.35
N GLU A 452 21.27 11.79 17.42
CA GLU A 452 20.71 11.91 18.77
C GLU A 452 20.48 13.39 19.14
N ALA A 453 19.27 13.69 19.59
CA ALA A 453 18.85 15.00 20.06
C ALA A 453 19.26 15.18 21.52
N ARG A 454 19.94 16.30 21.82
CA ARG A 454 20.41 16.64 23.16
C ARG A 454 19.45 17.61 23.84
N GLU A 455 19.25 17.42 25.13
CA GLU A 455 18.53 18.39 25.96
C GLU A 455 19.45 19.59 26.22
N VAL A 456 18.96 20.79 25.89
CA VAL A 456 19.60 22.05 26.20
C VAL A 456 18.60 22.88 26.98
N ILE A 457 19.03 23.44 28.11
CA ILE A 457 18.21 24.34 28.93
C ILE A 457 18.70 25.77 28.67
N PRO A 458 18.11 26.52 27.73
CA PRO A 458 18.40 27.94 27.60
C PRO A 458 17.90 28.66 28.85
N LEU A 459 18.81 29.03 29.75
CA LEU A 459 18.46 30.00 30.77
C LEU A 459 18.21 31.34 30.05
N ARG A 460 17.09 32.00 30.35
CA ARG A 460 16.78 33.31 29.77
C ARG A 460 17.73 34.36 30.35
N ASP A 461 18.07 35.38 29.56
CA ASP A 461 18.86 36.51 30.06
C ASP A 461 18.09 37.33 31.12
N GLY A 462 18.75 38.33 31.72
CA GLY A 462 18.15 39.18 32.77
C GLY A 462 16.90 39.98 32.34
N VAL A 463 16.54 39.96 31.05
CA VAL A 463 15.37 40.62 30.45
C VAL A 463 14.34 39.59 29.96
N GLY A 464 14.61 38.29 30.10
CA GLY A 464 13.72 37.20 29.71
C GLY A 464 13.86 36.74 28.27
N GLN A 465 14.87 37.18 27.51
CA GLN A 465 15.10 36.74 26.13
C GLN A 465 15.86 35.40 26.10
N PRO A 466 15.58 34.52 25.12
CA PRO A 466 16.21 33.20 25.01
C PRO A 466 17.67 33.24 24.53
N GLY A 467 18.15 34.38 24.00
CA GLY A 467 19.55 34.55 23.57
C GLY A 467 19.91 33.88 22.23
N PHE A 468 18.92 33.46 21.43
CA PHE A 468 19.11 32.92 20.09
C PHE A 468 17.90 33.20 19.18
N LEU A 469 18.11 33.19 17.86
CA LEU A 469 17.06 33.22 16.85
C LEU A 469 17.08 31.93 16.02
N MET A 470 15.92 31.53 15.53
CA MET A 470 15.77 30.36 14.68
C MET A 470 15.03 30.69 13.37
N SER A 471 15.38 29.97 12.31
CA SER A 471 14.62 30.00 11.06
C SER A 471 13.27 29.30 11.21
N GLU A 472 12.38 29.47 10.22
CA GLU A 472 11.11 28.73 10.14
C GLU A 472 11.29 27.21 10.08
N GLU A 473 12.47 26.74 9.63
CA GLU A 473 12.84 25.32 9.54
C GLU A 473 13.46 24.78 10.84
N GLY A 474 13.57 25.63 11.88
CA GLY A 474 14.09 25.29 13.20
C GLY A 474 15.62 25.37 13.33
N PHE A 475 16.34 25.95 12.37
CA PHE A 475 17.80 26.12 12.48
C PHE A 475 18.15 27.36 13.30
N VAL A 476 19.09 27.25 14.24
CA VAL A 476 19.64 28.39 14.97
C VAL A 476 20.45 29.26 14.02
N THR A 477 19.92 30.43 13.66
CA THR A 477 20.54 31.38 12.72
C THR A 477 21.37 32.44 13.40
N GLU A 478 21.07 32.73 14.67
CA GLU A 478 21.82 33.67 15.49
C GLU A 478 21.92 33.15 16.92
N LEU A 479 23.09 33.35 17.53
CA LEU A 479 23.36 32.93 18.90
C LEU A 479 24.16 34.03 19.60
N GLN A 480 23.65 34.49 20.74
CA GLN A 480 24.32 35.50 21.54
C GLN A 480 25.61 34.93 22.15
N ARG A 481 26.75 35.54 21.82
CA ARG A 481 28.06 35.15 22.37
C ARG A 481 28.10 35.34 23.88
N PHE A 482 28.65 34.35 24.58
CA PHE A 482 28.73 34.28 26.05
C PHE A 482 27.35 34.32 26.74
N GLY A 483 26.28 34.07 25.98
CA GLY A 483 24.94 33.94 26.51
C GLY A 483 24.73 32.59 27.18
N TYR A 484 23.65 32.48 27.95
CA TYR A 484 23.25 31.24 28.61
C TYR A 484 22.94 30.11 27.63
N ALA A 485 22.39 30.40 26.46
CA ALA A 485 22.09 29.40 25.44
C ALA A 485 23.37 28.76 24.87
N GLU A 486 24.39 29.56 24.55
CA GLU A 486 25.70 29.07 24.12
C GLU A 486 26.41 28.28 25.24
N SER A 487 26.35 28.81 26.48
CA SER A 487 26.92 28.14 27.67
C SER A 487 26.21 26.82 28.01
N GLY A 488 24.92 26.72 27.70
CA GLY A 488 24.11 25.49 27.80
C GLY A 488 24.37 24.50 26.67
N GLY A 489 25.29 24.82 25.74
CA GLY A 489 25.72 23.94 24.66
C GLY A 489 24.99 24.12 23.34
N LEU A 490 24.12 25.14 23.17
CA LEU A 490 23.51 25.46 21.87
C LEU A 490 24.58 25.96 20.90
N GLN A 491 24.51 25.54 19.65
CA GLN A 491 25.47 25.95 18.60
C GLN A 491 24.74 26.61 17.44
N LEU A 492 25.43 27.55 16.77
CA LEU A 492 24.97 28.12 15.52
C LEU A 492 24.81 27.02 14.46
N GLY A 493 23.68 27.01 13.74
CA GLY A 493 23.35 25.96 12.76
C GLY A 493 22.82 24.65 13.37
N ALA A 494 22.69 24.56 14.69
CA ALA A 494 21.95 23.45 15.32
C ALA A 494 20.48 23.49 14.90
N ARG A 495 19.86 22.31 14.78
CA ARG A 495 18.43 22.21 14.48
C ARG A 495 17.64 21.92 15.74
N VAL A 496 16.74 22.81 16.12
CA VAL A 496 15.80 22.64 17.23
C VAL A 496 14.66 21.75 16.76
N VAL A 497 14.47 20.62 17.42
CA VAL A 497 13.48 19.59 17.03
C VAL A 497 12.27 19.55 17.97
N ARG A 498 12.38 20.08 19.19
CA ARG A 498 11.23 20.22 20.11
C ARG A 498 11.49 21.32 21.14
N LEU A 499 10.45 22.11 21.42
CA LEU A 499 10.38 23.07 22.52
C LEU A 499 9.47 22.48 23.61
N CYS A 500 10.01 22.30 24.82
CA CYS A 500 9.28 21.79 25.97
C CYS A 500 9.03 22.92 26.97
N GLY A 501 7.85 23.51 26.86
CA GLY A 501 7.26 24.55 27.71
C GLY A 501 5.75 24.58 27.41
N PHE A 502 4.92 24.91 28.41
CA PHE A 502 3.46 24.79 28.33
C PHE A 502 2.88 25.42 27.04
N LEU A 503 1.95 24.69 26.42
CA LEU A 503 1.02 25.23 25.42
C LEU A 503 0.29 26.44 26.01
N GLN A 504 0.71 27.63 25.60
CA GLN A 504 -0.21 28.75 25.50
C GLN A 504 -0.01 29.37 24.12
N THR A 505 -1.15 29.59 23.47
CA THR A 505 -1.36 30.18 22.15
C THR A 505 -0.33 31.25 21.78
N ARG A 506 -0.03 31.32 20.49
CA ARG A 506 0.91 32.22 19.77
C ARG A 506 0.74 33.74 20.00
N THR A 507 0.03 34.15 21.03
CA THR A 507 -0.29 35.52 21.41
C THR A 507 -0.50 35.56 22.92
N GLU A 508 0.55 35.81 23.70
CA GLU A 508 0.53 36.65 24.91
C GLU A 508 1.85 36.55 25.67
N ASN A 509 2.27 37.71 26.17
CA ASN A 509 3.66 38.06 26.37
C ASN A 509 4.11 37.98 27.83
N HIS A 510 3.51 37.15 28.69
CA HIS A 510 3.84 37.11 30.13
C HIS A 510 3.79 35.70 30.74
N ALA A 511 4.96 35.15 31.13
CA ALA A 511 5.10 34.14 32.20
C ALA A 511 6.56 34.08 32.69
N GLY A 512 6.74 33.83 33.99
CA GLY A 512 7.98 34.02 34.75
C GLY A 512 9.14 33.02 34.54
N ASN A 513 10.22 33.32 35.28
CA ASN A 513 11.58 32.77 35.34
C ASN A 513 11.81 31.23 35.34
N ARG A 514 11.15 30.42 34.51
CA ARG A 514 11.52 28.99 34.35
C ARG A 514 11.91 28.70 32.91
N GLY A 515 13.14 28.21 32.73
CA GLY A 515 13.73 27.92 31.42
C GLY A 515 12.96 26.83 30.69
N ASP A 516 12.53 27.13 29.46
CA ASP A 516 11.97 26.14 28.54
C ASP A 516 13.06 25.14 28.17
N ARG A 517 12.73 23.84 28.09
CA ARG A 517 13.70 22.80 27.69
C ARG A 517 13.70 22.68 26.17
N LEU A 518 14.87 22.64 25.54
CA LEU A 518 15.03 22.44 24.10
C LEU A 518 15.59 21.06 23.81
N PHE A 519 15.12 20.43 22.75
CA PHE A 519 15.82 19.30 22.13
C PHE A 519 16.46 19.75 20.83
N VAL A 520 17.77 19.52 20.71
CA VAL A 520 18.57 19.99 19.57
C VAL A 520 19.41 18.90 18.93
N CYS A 521 19.39 18.86 17.60
CA CYS A 521 20.23 18.00 16.77
C CYS A 521 21.42 18.82 16.25
N GLN A 522 22.63 18.46 16.69
CA GLN A 522 23.87 19.16 16.35
C GLN A 522 24.73 18.33 15.39
N ARG A 523 24.39 18.38 14.10
CA ARG A 523 25.18 17.82 13.01
C ARG A 523 25.37 18.91 11.94
N LYS A 524 26.49 18.91 11.21
CA LYS A 524 26.64 19.79 10.04
C LYS A 524 25.64 19.32 8.96
N TRP A 525 24.47 19.94 8.91
CA TRP A 525 23.49 19.71 7.86
C TRP A 525 23.97 20.43 6.60
N ILE A 526 24.41 19.68 5.60
CA ILE A 526 24.70 20.25 4.28
C ILE A 526 23.34 20.68 3.70
N LYS A 527 23.14 22.00 3.62
CA LYS A 527 21.97 22.61 2.99
C LYS A 527 22.00 22.21 1.51
N TRP A 528 21.02 21.43 1.05
CA TRP A 528 20.81 21.22 -0.37
C TRP A 528 19.98 22.41 -0.88
N GLY A 529 20.67 23.45 -1.32
CA GLY A 529 20.12 24.60 -2.01
C GLY A 529 21.11 25.04 -3.09
N ASP A 530 20.71 24.87 -4.34
CA ASP A 530 21.10 25.63 -5.53
C ASP A 530 22.51 25.51 -6.15
N ASP A 531 23.28 24.45 -5.94
CA ASP A 531 24.42 24.17 -6.83
C ASP A 531 24.89 22.70 -6.80
N VAL A 532 24.19 21.82 -7.49
CA VAL A 532 24.81 20.60 -8.03
C VAL A 532 24.35 20.45 -9.47
N LYS A 533 25.22 20.91 -10.38
CA LYS A 533 25.14 20.63 -11.82
C LYS A 533 24.85 19.15 -12.03
N MET A 534 23.85 18.88 -12.88
CA MET A 534 23.72 17.60 -13.56
C MET A 534 25.07 17.27 -14.22
N HIS A 535 25.81 16.33 -13.63
CA HIS A 535 26.74 15.52 -14.39
C HIS A 535 26.07 14.19 -14.64
N THR A 536 25.65 14.07 -15.91
CA THR A 536 25.36 12.86 -16.66
C THR A 536 26.25 11.70 -16.21
N LEU A 537 25.65 10.57 -15.85
CA LEU A 537 26.28 9.26 -15.98
C LEU A 537 25.21 8.28 -16.47
N GLN A 538 25.53 7.66 -17.61
CA GLN A 538 24.83 6.59 -18.32
C GLN A 538 24.71 5.32 -17.48
#